data_AF-A0A7S4I3Q0-F1
#
_entry.id   AF-A0A7S4I3Q0-F1
#
_cell.length_a   1.000
_cell.length_b   1.000
_cell.length_c   1.000
_cell.angle_alpha   90.00
_cell.angle_beta   90.00
_cell.angle_gamma   90.00
#
_symmetry.space_group_name_H-M   'P 1'
#
loop_
_entity.id
_entity.type
_entity.pdbx_description
1 polymer ?
#
loop_
_entity_poly.entity_id
_entity_poly.type
_entity_poly.pdbx_seq_one_letter_code
_entity_poly.pdbx_strand_id
1 'polypeptide(L)'
;AAFAVARRRCSALASVGEFASDVAARGGEMWVFSYGSLMWQTPPEVRALKRTRATLHGYERSFCVYSRNYRGTPESPGLVLGLQPAAGSKCEGVAVCLGRPDCELAIVSLEAIDAQEMIAQDNPLPVYVRRLATL
;
A
#
# COMPACT_ATOMS: atom_id res chain seq x y z
N ALA A 1 -0.17 -6.45 -19.99
CA ALA A 1 -0.23 -7.60 -19.07
C ALA A 1 -0.54 -7.08 -17.68
N ALA A 2 -1.60 -7.57 -17.03
CA ALA A 2 -1.94 -7.18 -15.66
C ALA A 2 -1.07 -7.97 -14.68
N PHE A 3 -0.43 -7.29 -13.74
CA PHE A 3 0.39 -7.90 -12.69
C PHE A 3 -0.55 -8.51 -11.63
N ALA A 4 -0.55 -9.84 -11.51
CA ALA A 4 -1.32 -10.51 -10.47
C ALA A 4 -0.60 -10.35 -9.13
N VAL A 5 -1.26 -9.70 -8.19
CA VAL A 5 -0.71 -9.46 -6.86
C VAL A 5 -0.88 -10.72 -6.01
N ALA A 6 0.22 -11.39 -5.67
CA ALA A 6 0.19 -12.58 -4.85
C ALA A 6 -0.38 -12.28 -3.45
N ARG A 7 -1.36 -13.08 -3.01
CA ARG A 7 -1.89 -13.05 -1.64
C ARG A 7 -0.86 -13.63 -0.66
N ARG A 8 0.24 -12.94 -0.38
CA ARG A 8 1.09 -13.33 0.74
C ARG A 8 1.27 -12.15 1.67
N ARG A 9 0.73 -12.35 2.88
CA ARG A 9 0.78 -11.40 3.98
C ARG A 9 2.24 -11.29 4.43
N CYS A 10 2.94 -10.23 4.05
CA CYS A 10 3.81 -9.60 5.04
C CYS A 10 2.86 -9.10 6.14
N SER A 11 3.19 -9.33 7.42
CA SER A 11 2.33 -8.87 8.50
C SER A 11 2.04 -7.38 8.30
N ALA A 12 0.77 -6.98 8.41
CA ALA A 12 0.35 -5.59 8.24
C ALA A 12 0.98 -4.62 9.28
N LEU A 13 1.71 -5.18 10.25
CA LEU A 13 2.41 -4.52 11.35
C LEU A 13 3.93 -4.51 11.17
N ALA A 14 4.48 -5.06 10.08
CA ALA A 14 5.92 -5.01 9.89
C ALA A 14 6.39 -3.54 9.80
N SER A 15 7.53 -3.20 10.39
CA SER A 15 8.22 -1.93 10.11
C SER A 15 8.71 -1.89 8.66
N VAL A 16 9.06 -0.70 8.14
CA VAL A 16 9.70 -0.56 6.82
C VAL A 16 10.95 -1.45 6.74
N GLY A 17 11.76 -1.47 7.79
CA GLY A 17 12.97 -2.30 7.87
C GLY A 17 12.70 -3.80 7.83
N GLU A 18 11.65 -4.28 8.52
CA GLU A 18 11.27 -5.71 8.48
C GLU A 18 10.81 -6.13 7.09
N PHE A 19 10.06 -5.26 6.39
CA PHE A 19 9.65 -5.54 5.02
C PHE A 19 10.82 -5.50 4.04
N ALA A 20 11.68 -4.49 4.14
CA ALA A 20 12.88 -4.40 3.31
C ALA A 20 13.78 -5.63 3.50
N SER A 21 13.91 -6.12 4.73
CA SER A 21 14.67 -7.33 5.06
C SER A 21 14.05 -8.60 4.45
N ASP A 22 12.72 -8.77 4.50
CA ASP A 22 12.05 -9.90 3.85
C ASP A 22 12.23 -9.87 2.32
N VAL A 23 12.09 -8.70 1.70
CA VAL A 23 12.34 -8.52 0.25
C VAL A 23 13.80 -8.81 -0.09
N ALA A 24 14.74 -8.38 0.74
CA ALA A 24 16.18 -8.60 0.53
C ALA A 24 16.51 -10.10 0.59
N ALA A 25 15.95 -10.82 1.57
CA ALA A 25 16.13 -12.27 1.71
C ALA A 25 15.61 -13.06 0.50
N ARG A 26 14.66 -12.50 -0.26
CA ARG A 26 14.11 -13.08 -1.48
C ARG A 26 14.84 -12.64 -2.76
N GLY A 27 15.71 -11.64 -2.68
CA GLY A 27 16.39 -11.07 -3.84
C GLY A 27 15.50 -10.22 -4.75
N GLY A 28 14.41 -9.66 -4.21
CA GLY A 28 13.39 -8.92 -4.96
C GLY A 28 13.49 -7.38 -4.87
N GLU A 29 12.41 -6.73 -5.27
CA GLU A 29 12.21 -5.26 -5.21
C GLU A 29 11.03 -4.90 -4.30
N MET A 30 11.01 -3.70 -3.73
CA MET A 30 9.87 -3.25 -2.95
C MET A 30 8.74 -2.74 -3.85
N TRP A 31 7.56 -3.37 -3.76
CA TRP A 31 6.39 -2.99 -4.54
C TRP A 31 5.18 -2.67 -3.65
N VAL A 32 4.41 -1.69 -4.11
CA VAL A 32 3.30 -1.06 -3.39
C VAL A 32 2.06 -1.09 -4.30
N PHE A 33 0.96 -1.70 -3.84
CA PHE A 33 -0.30 -1.81 -4.59
C PHE A 33 -1.22 -0.61 -4.34
N SER A 34 -1.19 0.38 -5.21
CA SER A 34 -2.07 1.54 -5.10
C SER A 34 -3.48 1.26 -5.66
N TYR A 35 -4.51 1.60 -4.87
CA TYR A 35 -5.93 1.41 -5.19
C TYR A 35 -6.77 2.69 -5.02
N GLY A 36 -6.15 3.79 -4.57
CA GLY A 36 -6.77 5.09 -4.31
C GLY A 36 -5.92 6.27 -4.82
N SER A 37 -5.74 7.30 -3.99
CA SER A 37 -4.98 8.53 -4.31
C SER A 37 -3.59 8.25 -4.91
N LEU A 38 -2.86 7.30 -4.34
CA LEU A 38 -1.52 6.90 -4.80
C LEU A 38 -1.46 6.43 -6.26
N MET A 39 -2.59 6.03 -6.87
CA MET A 39 -2.64 5.69 -8.29
C MET A 39 -2.39 6.92 -9.18
N TRP A 40 -2.87 8.09 -8.73
CA TRP A 40 -2.94 9.33 -9.52
C TRP A 40 -1.91 10.34 -9.08
N GLN A 41 -1.67 10.43 -7.78
CA GLN A 41 -0.78 11.41 -7.18
C GLN A 41 0.14 10.69 -6.21
N THR A 42 1.43 10.76 -6.50
CA THR A 42 2.47 10.16 -5.68
C THR A 42 3.21 11.31 -5.02
N PRO A 43 3.51 11.24 -3.71
CA PRO A 43 4.21 12.31 -3.01
C PRO A 43 5.53 12.65 -3.71
N PRO A 44 5.96 13.93 -3.69
CA PRO A 44 7.24 14.34 -4.29
C PRO A 44 8.44 13.52 -3.82
N GLU A 45 8.39 13.05 -2.58
CA GLU A 45 9.43 12.26 -1.91
C GLU A 45 9.51 10.82 -2.43
N VAL A 46 8.49 10.36 -3.16
CA VAL A 46 8.39 8.98 -3.62
C VAL A 46 8.94 8.84 -5.03
N ARG A 47 10.04 8.11 -5.15
CA ARG A 47 10.64 7.79 -6.42
C ARG A 47 10.14 6.45 -6.95
N ALA A 48 9.08 6.51 -7.76
CA ALA A 48 8.59 5.34 -8.49
C ALA A 48 9.53 4.99 -9.66
N LEU A 49 10.18 3.83 -9.60
CA LEU A 49 11.01 3.31 -10.70
C LEU A 49 10.15 2.72 -11.83
N LYS A 50 9.02 2.10 -11.47
CA LYS A 50 8.09 1.49 -12.43
C LYS A 50 6.66 1.54 -11.92
N ARG A 51 5.71 1.71 -12.83
CA ARG A 51 4.27 1.56 -12.57
C ARG A 51 3.69 0.58 -13.55
N THR A 52 2.88 -0.35 -13.06
CA THR A 52 2.16 -1.29 -13.92
C THR A 52 0.74 -1.50 -13.43
N ARG A 53 -0.19 -1.74 -14.35
CA ARG A 53 -1.55 -2.15 -13.98
C ARG A 53 -1.49 -3.47 -13.22
N ALA A 54 -2.22 -3.55 -12.12
CA ALA A 54 -2.21 -4.69 -11.24
C ALA A 54 -3.62 -5.08 -10.80
N THR A 55 -3.82 -6.36 -10.54
CA THR A 55 -5.08 -6.89 -10.02
C THR A 55 -4.81 -7.61 -8.71
N LEU A 56 -5.46 -7.15 -7.64
CA LEU A 56 -5.44 -7.76 -6.33
C LEU A 56 -6.69 -8.64 -6.17
N HIS A 57 -6.51 -9.93 -5.98
CA HIS A 57 -7.61 -10.89 -5.83
C HIS A 57 -7.99 -11.10 -4.36
N GLY A 58 -9.28 -11.26 -4.07
CA GLY A 58 -9.81 -11.46 -2.71
C GLY A 58 -10.06 -10.19 -1.92
N TYR A 59 -9.90 -9.04 -2.58
CA TYR A 59 -10.15 -7.74 -2.01
C TYR A 59 -10.93 -6.91 -3.01
N GLU A 60 -11.84 -6.12 -2.47
CA GLU A 60 -12.59 -5.11 -3.22
C GLU A 60 -12.30 -3.73 -2.63
N ARG A 61 -12.43 -2.70 -3.47
CA ARG A 61 -12.40 -1.31 -2.99
C ARG A 61 -13.76 -0.97 -2.43
N SER A 62 -13.78 -0.55 -1.18
CA SER A 62 -14.99 -0.10 -0.50
C SER A 62 -14.70 1.16 0.31
N PHE A 63 -15.72 1.99 0.51
CA PHE A 63 -15.67 3.08 1.46
C PHE A 63 -15.79 2.50 2.87
N CYS A 64 -14.69 2.00 3.42
CA CYS A 64 -14.66 1.22 4.67
C CYS A 64 -13.66 1.75 5.70
N VAL A 65 -13.06 2.91 5.45
CA VAL A 65 -12.06 3.53 6.33
C VAL A 65 -12.59 4.85 6.83
N TYR A 66 -12.66 5.02 8.16
CA TYR A 66 -12.93 6.33 8.73
C TYR A 66 -11.72 7.25 8.60
N SER A 67 -11.95 8.46 8.10
CA SER A 67 -10.96 9.51 7.96
C SER A 67 -11.33 10.72 8.80
N ARG A 68 -10.49 11.04 9.77
CA ARG A 68 -10.62 12.25 10.61
C ARG A 68 -9.82 13.44 10.10
N ASN A 69 -8.92 13.23 9.13
CA ASN A 69 -7.92 14.23 8.71
C ASN A 69 -8.04 14.63 7.24
N TYR A 70 -8.71 13.84 6.38
CA TYR A 70 -8.77 14.11 4.94
C TYR A 70 -10.18 14.43 4.42
N ARG A 71 -11.14 13.56 4.70
CA ARG A 71 -12.52 13.67 4.22
C ARG A 71 -13.54 13.76 5.34
N GLY A 72 -13.10 14.18 6.51
CA GLY A 72 -13.91 14.46 7.70
C GLY A 72 -13.08 15.18 8.75
N THR A 73 -13.62 15.32 9.95
CA THR A 73 -12.95 15.89 11.13
C THR A 73 -12.89 14.87 12.27
N PRO A 74 -12.15 15.12 13.36
CA PRO A 74 -12.18 14.25 14.53
C PRO A 74 -13.59 14.04 15.11
N GLU A 75 -14.42 15.08 15.10
CA GLU A 75 -15.79 15.08 15.64
C GLU A 75 -16.81 14.49 14.66
N SER A 76 -16.56 14.60 13.36
CA SER A 76 -17.40 14.04 12.30
C SER A 76 -16.53 13.32 11.26
N PRO A 77 -16.15 12.05 11.53
CA PRO A 77 -15.29 11.30 10.65
C PRO A 77 -15.95 11.05 9.29
N GLY A 78 -15.18 11.28 8.23
CA GLY A 78 -15.59 10.94 6.88
C GLY A 78 -15.29 9.49 6.56
N LEU A 79 -15.73 9.06 5.37
CA LEU A 79 -15.47 7.73 4.86
C LEU A 79 -14.58 7.82 3.61
N VAL A 80 -13.47 7.08 3.62
CA VAL A 80 -12.53 6.99 2.50
C VAL A 80 -12.37 5.54 2.03
N LEU A 81 -11.80 5.40 0.83
CA LEU A 81 -11.56 4.11 0.21
C LEU A 81 -10.54 3.29 1.02
N GLY A 82 -10.88 2.03 1.27
CA GLY A 82 -9.98 1.00 1.76
C GLY A 82 -10.14 -0.29 0.94
N LEU A 83 -9.36 -1.30 1.32
CA LEU A 83 -9.48 -2.64 0.77
C LEU A 83 -10.18 -3.56 1.77
N GLN A 84 -11.36 -4.03 1.40
CA GLN A 84 -12.13 -4.97 2.20
C GLN A 84 -11.91 -6.40 1.68
N PRO A 85 -11.59 -7.38 2.56
CA PRO A 85 -11.55 -8.78 2.16
C PRO A 85 -12.93 -9.23 1.65
N ALA A 86 -12.97 -9.77 0.44
CA ALA A 86 -14.17 -10.33 -0.17
C ALA A 86 -13.79 -11.54 -1.02
N ALA A 87 -14.29 -12.73 -0.66
CA ALA A 87 -13.96 -13.94 -1.39
C ALA A 87 -14.48 -13.87 -2.85
N GLY A 88 -13.67 -14.32 -3.80
CA GLY A 88 -14.01 -14.26 -5.24
C GLY A 88 -13.93 -12.87 -5.88
N SER A 89 -13.69 -11.80 -5.11
CA SER A 89 -13.58 -10.46 -5.66
C SER A 89 -12.21 -10.18 -6.29
N LYS A 90 -12.14 -9.10 -7.06
CA LYS A 90 -10.91 -8.55 -7.62
C LYS A 90 -10.93 -7.02 -7.53
N CYS A 91 -9.77 -6.44 -7.24
CA CYS A 91 -9.54 -5.01 -7.22
C CYS A 91 -8.50 -4.66 -8.28
N GLU A 92 -8.85 -3.75 -9.19
CA GLU A 92 -7.91 -3.17 -10.14
C GLU A 92 -7.21 -1.95 -9.54
N GLY A 93 -5.90 -1.87 -9.75
CA GLY A 93 -5.06 -0.80 -9.25
C GLY A 93 -3.75 -0.68 -10.03
N VAL A 94 -2.77 -0.05 -9.41
CA VAL A 94 -1.42 0.12 -9.98
C VAL A 94 -0.40 -0.39 -8.98
N ALA A 95 0.47 -1.31 -9.42
CA ALA A 95 1.65 -1.69 -8.67
C ALA A 95 2.79 -0.70 -8.97
N VAL A 96 3.35 -0.12 -7.92
CA VAL A 96 4.43 0.87 -7.96
C VAL A 96 5.69 0.22 -7.41
N CYS A 97 6.74 0.14 -8.22
CA CYS A 97 8.07 -0.32 -7.79
C CYS A 97 8.85 0.87 -7.21
N LEU A 98 9.36 0.69 -5.99
CA LEU A 98 10.24 1.65 -5.32
C LEU A 98 11.72 1.32 -5.52
N GLY A 99 12.03 0.07 -5.91
CA GLY A 99 13.39 -0.42 -6.13
C GLY A 99 13.83 -1.44 -5.09
N ARG A 100 15.11 -1.79 -5.13
CA ARG A 100 15.69 -2.78 -4.22
C ARG A 100 15.73 -2.28 -2.77
N PRO A 101 15.64 -3.19 -1.77
CA PRO A 101 15.65 -2.82 -0.36
C PRO A 101 16.99 -2.28 0.16
N ASP A 102 18.08 -2.46 -0.60
CA ASP A 102 19.40 -1.87 -0.32
C ASP A 102 19.52 -0.42 -0.83
N CYS A 103 18.50 0.10 -1.53
CA CYS A 103 18.48 1.47 -2.02
C CYS A 103 17.83 2.41 -0.99
N GLU A 104 18.59 3.39 -0.50
CA GLU A 104 18.12 4.39 0.46
C GLU A 104 16.86 5.15 -0.03
N LEU A 105 16.84 5.54 -1.30
CA LEU A 105 15.67 6.22 -1.89
C LEU A 105 14.41 5.35 -1.88
N ALA A 106 14.55 4.03 -2.01
CA ALA A 106 13.42 3.12 -1.98
C ALA A 106 12.83 3.02 -0.55
N ILE A 107 13.70 3.05 0.46
CA ILE A 107 13.30 3.09 1.88
C ILE A 107 12.60 4.41 2.20
N VAL A 108 13.22 5.55 1.86
CA VAL A 108 12.63 6.88 2.07
C VAL A 108 11.27 7.01 1.37
N SER A 109 11.16 6.48 0.15
CA SER A 109 9.89 6.47 -0.59
C SER A 109 8.81 5.67 0.14
N LEU A 110 9.17 4.51 0.70
CA LEU A 110 8.21 3.69 1.44
C LEU A 110 7.82 4.34 2.77
N GLU A 111 8.75 4.99 3.47
CA GLU A 111 8.48 5.74 4.69
C GLU A 111 7.56 6.94 4.43
N ALA A 112 7.77 7.68 3.34
CA ALA A 112 6.90 8.78 2.95
C ALA A 112 5.46 8.30 2.66
N ILE A 113 5.31 7.16 1.97
CA ILE A 113 4.01 6.53 1.75
C ILE A 113 3.39 6.10 3.08
N ASP A 114 4.18 5.47 3.95
CA ASP A 114 3.69 4.99 5.24
C ASP A 114 3.23 6.16 6.12
N ALA A 115 3.96 7.28 6.14
CA ALA A 115 3.64 8.50 6.89
C ALA A 115 2.36 9.18 6.38
N GLN A 116 2.15 9.22 5.06
CA GLN A 116 0.93 9.78 4.49
C GLN A 116 -0.29 8.88 4.75
N GLU A 117 -0.12 7.56 4.72
CA GLU A 117 -1.26 6.64 4.72
C GLU A 117 -1.55 5.97 6.09
N MET A 118 -0.67 6.08 7.10
CA MET A 118 -0.89 5.60 8.50
C MET A 118 -1.50 6.64 9.44
N ILE A 119 -2.31 7.56 8.94
CA ILE A 119 -2.75 8.71 9.76
C ILE A 119 -3.80 8.36 10.85
N ALA A 120 -4.15 7.08 11.07
CA ALA A 120 -5.06 6.70 12.14
C ALA A 120 -4.37 5.85 13.23
N GLN A 121 -3.96 6.52 14.31
CA GLN A 121 -3.58 5.88 15.58
C GLN A 121 -4.70 4.99 16.18
N ASP A 122 -5.95 5.15 15.72
CA ASP A 122 -7.13 4.43 16.24
C ASP A 122 -7.91 3.59 15.20
N ASN A 123 -7.37 3.35 13.99
CA ASN A 123 -8.10 2.51 13.03
C ASN A 123 -7.67 1.04 13.17
N PRO A 124 -8.54 0.14 13.67
CA PRO A 124 -8.21 -1.29 13.81
C PRO A 124 -8.05 -2.00 12.46
N LEU A 125 -8.49 -1.37 11.36
CA LEU A 125 -8.30 -1.87 10.01
C LEU A 125 -7.24 -1.02 9.31
N PRO A 126 -6.08 -1.61 8.93
CA PRO A 126 -5.06 -0.86 8.22
C PRO A 126 -5.67 -0.33 6.92
N VAL A 127 -5.64 1.00 6.76
CA VAL A 127 -6.23 1.72 5.61
C VAL A 127 -5.74 1.12 4.30
N TYR A 128 -4.50 0.62 4.32
CA TYR A 128 -3.77 0.02 3.23
C TYR A 128 -3.41 -1.42 3.57
N VAL A 129 -3.82 -2.40 2.75
CA VAL A 129 -3.29 -3.77 2.84
C VAL A 129 -1.86 -3.70 2.31
N ARG A 130 -0.92 -3.60 3.26
CA ARG A 130 0.47 -3.18 3.08
C ARG A 130 1.37 -4.27 2.54
N ARG A 131 2.06 -3.86 1.48
CA ARG A 131 3.33 -4.37 0.97
C ARG A 131 3.23 -5.66 0.18
N LEU A 132 3.56 -5.54 -1.09
CA LEU A 132 3.80 -6.69 -1.94
C LEU A 132 5.26 -7.04 -1.79
N ALA A 133 5.53 -8.06 -0.98
CA ALA A 133 6.78 -8.79 -1.11
C ALA A 133 6.78 -9.32 -2.54
N THR A 134 7.70 -8.82 -3.35
CA THR A 134 7.81 -9.22 -4.75
C THR A 134 8.10 -10.69 -4.91
N LEU A 135 7.86 -11.13 -6.16
CA LEU A 135 8.45 -12.31 -6.78
C LEU A 135 9.95 -12.44 -6.47
#